data_AF-A0A843FNV0-F1
#
_entry.id   AF-A0A843FNV0-F1
#
_cell.length_a   1.000
_cell.length_b   1.000
_cell.length_c   1.000
_cell.angle_alpha   90.00
_cell.angle_beta   90.00
_cell.angle_gamma   90.00
#
_symmetry.space_group_name_H-M   'P 1'
#
loop_
_entity.id
_entity.type
_entity.pdbx_description
1 polymer ?
#
loop_
_entity_poly.entity_id
_entity_poly.type
_entity_poly.pdbx_seq_one_letter_code
_entity_poly.pdbx_strand_id
1 'polypeptide(L)'
;MHHDDHDDDEYKYDYDHVEIDHDSDNKDIKGDDFNPVEEGSALHLEIHRAVDELGKYAIELELMPKDGISKDRIKEFIDEVMRKPTLACLENGADIIGHVKSMLIVGDKGSIMSSIVDENRPTKMTDAVETDVIDDAILVLHIIVHGLWDDKIRELTLPLIEEVCAKWGIGYKILADYFDVEKSIAHHELPGQ
;
A
#
# COMPACT_ATOMS: atom_id res chain seq x y z
N MET A 1 56.31 -33.10 -23.67
CA MET A 1 57.12 -31.92 -23.33
C MET A 1 56.11 -30.93 -22.75
N HIS A 2 55.84 -30.83 -21.44
CA HIS A 2 56.74 -30.49 -20.32
C HIS A 2 57.64 -29.30 -20.72
N HIS A 3 57.59 -28.11 -20.11
CA HIS A 3 57.47 -27.77 -18.68
C HIS A 3 57.16 -26.26 -18.50
N ASP A 4 56.54 -25.91 -17.35
CA ASP A 4 56.87 -24.81 -16.40
C ASP A 4 56.72 -23.32 -16.83
N ASP A 5 56.35 -22.32 -16.01
CA ASP A 5 56.21 -22.17 -14.55
C ASP A 5 55.53 -20.80 -14.19
N HIS A 6 54.96 -20.73 -12.97
CA HIS A 6 54.78 -19.60 -12.02
C HIS A 6 53.73 -18.45 -12.15
N ASP A 7 52.84 -18.40 -11.13
CA ASP A 7 52.45 -17.32 -10.17
C ASP A 7 52.05 -15.92 -10.69
N ASP A 8 51.14 -15.09 -10.16
CA ASP A 8 50.20 -14.95 -9.02
C ASP A 8 49.12 -13.92 -9.55
N ASP A 9 47.85 -13.82 -9.15
CA ASP A 9 47.32 -13.21 -7.93
C ASP A 9 45.76 -13.26 -7.95
N GLU A 10 45.18 -13.76 -6.85
CA GLU A 10 44.08 -13.19 -6.05
C GLU A 10 42.88 -12.46 -6.71
N TYR A 11 41.67 -13.04 -6.57
CA TYR A 11 40.52 -12.48 -5.83
C TYR A 11 39.32 -13.45 -5.93
N LYS A 12 39.05 -14.18 -4.84
CA LYS A 12 37.86 -15.01 -4.65
C LYS A 12 36.75 -14.16 -4.03
N TYR A 13 35.56 -14.16 -4.62
CA TYR A 13 34.32 -13.83 -3.91
C TYR A 13 33.45 -15.09 -3.87
N ASP A 14 33.46 -15.75 -2.71
CA ASP A 14 32.48 -16.78 -2.35
C ASP A 14 31.15 -16.09 -2.05
N TYR A 15 30.10 -16.45 -2.79
CA TYR A 15 28.72 -16.23 -2.40
C TYR A 15 28.35 -17.34 -1.41
N ASP A 16 28.55 -17.10 -0.12
CA ASP A 16 27.99 -17.97 0.90
C ASP A 16 26.48 -17.71 1.03
N HIS A 17 25.73 -18.75 0.67
CA HIS A 17 24.34 -18.94 1.05
C HIS A 17 24.20 -18.81 2.57
N VAL A 18 23.47 -17.80 3.04
CA VAL A 18 22.99 -17.76 4.43
C VAL A 18 21.53 -18.21 4.42
N GLU A 19 21.33 -19.50 4.68
CA GLU A 19 20.06 -20.02 5.18
C GLU A 19 19.85 -19.43 6.59
N ILE A 20 18.82 -18.61 6.76
CA ILE A 20 18.43 -18.11 8.09
C ILE A 20 17.45 -19.13 8.67
N ASP A 21 18.01 -20.02 9.50
CA ASP A 21 17.27 -20.95 10.34
C ASP A 21 16.58 -20.17 11.48
N HIS A 22 15.24 -20.16 11.48
CA HIS A 22 14.44 -19.68 12.60
C HIS A 22 14.28 -20.84 13.59
N ASP A 23 15.22 -20.99 14.54
CA ASP A 23 14.97 -21.60 15.85
C ASP A 23 16.30 -21.69 16.66
N SER A 24 16.53 -20.76 17.59
CA SER A 24 17.12 -21.07 18.90
C SER A 24 17.28 -19.82 19.78
N ASP A 25 16.60 -19.86 20.91
CA ASP A 25 16.77 -18.92 22.01
C ASP A 25 18.17 -19.01 22.66
N ASN A 26 18.62 -17.85 23.12
CA ASN A 26 19.53 -17.63 24.26
C ASN A 26 21.02 -17.90 24.06
N LYS A 27 21.80 -16.86 23.70
CA LYS A 27 23.09 -16.50 24.35
C LYS A 27 23.36 -15.00 24.28
N ASP A 28 23.68 -14.44 25.44
CA ASP A 28 24.18 -13.09 25.67
C ASP A 28 25.35 -12.72 24.73
N ILE A 29 25.13 -11.74 23.85
CA ILE A 29 26.20 -10.99 23.20
C ILE A 29 26.05 -9.54 23.64
N LYS A 30 26.93 -9.12 24.55
CA LYS A 30 27.21 -7.70 24.81
C LYS A 30 28.03 -7.18 23.64
N GLY A 31 27.36 -6.56 22.67
CA GLY A 31 27.95 -5.76 21.61
C GLY A 31 27.01 -4.58 21.40
N ASP A 32 27.56 -3.38 21.42
CA ASP A 32 26.87 -2.09 21.39
C ASP A 32 25.57 -2.13 20.56
N ASP A 33 24.45 -1.88 21.25
CA ASP A 33 23.11 -1.76 20.69
C ASP A 33 23.09 -0.65 19.63
N PHE A 34 23.41 -1.01 18.39
CA PHE A 34 22.77 -0.39 17.24
C PHE A 34 21.38 -1.00 17.16
N ASN A 35 20.50 -0.56 18.05
CA ASN A 35 19.06 -0.77 17.94
C ASN A 35 18.50 0.42 17.15
N PRO A 36 18.43 0.37 15.80
CA PRO A 36 17.98 1.50 14.97
C PRO A 36 16.51 1.89 15.21
N VAL A 37 15.82 1.20 16.11
CA VAL A 37 14.39 1.32 16.37
C VAL A 37 14.06 2.32 17.48
N GLU A 38 15.03 2.70 18.33
CA GLU A 38 14.73 3.39 19.61
C GLU A 38 15.10 4.88 19.73
N GLU A 39 15.74 5.51 18.76
CA GLU A 39 15.92 6.98 18.75
C GLU A 39 15.27 7.62 17.52
N GLY A 40 13.99 8.00 17.67
CA GLY A 40 13.30 8.91 16.73
C GLY A 40 12.40 8.23 15.70
N SER A 41 11.55 7.29 16.09
CA SER A 41 10.63 6.59 15.17
C SER A 41 9.88 7.52 14.20
N ALA A 42 9.41 8.69 14.65
CA ALA A 42 8.77 9.69 13.80
C ALA A 42 9.76 10.40 12.86
N LEU A 43 10.91 10.88 13.38
CA LEU A 43 11.95 11.54 12.58
C LEU A 43 12.57 10.58 11.55
N HIS A 44 12.77 9.33 11.92
CA HIS A 44 13.26 8.27 11.05
C HIS A 44 12.24 7.94 9.96
N LEU A 45 10.93 7.83 10.29
CA LEU A 45 9.86 7.66 9.31
C LEU A 45 9.71 8.88 8.39
N GLU A 46 9.89 10.09 8.90
CA GLU A 46 9.89 11.32 8.11
C GLU A 46 11.10 11.40 7.19
N ILE A 47 12.29 11.02 7.65
CA ILE A 47 13.48 10.91 6.81
C ILE A 47 13.26 9.86 5.73
N HIS A 48 12.74 8.67 6.06
CA HIS A 48 12.40 7.66 5.04
C HIS A 48 11.34 8.16 4.05
N ARG A 49 10.29 8.86 4.52
CA ARG A 49 9.29 9.48 3.65
C ARG A 49 9.88 10.55 2.74
N ALA A 50 10.79 11.36 3.24
CA ALA A 50 11.44 12.42 2.49
C ALA A 50 12.52 11.90 1.53
N VAL A 51 13.21 10.83 1.91
CA VAL A 51 14.23 10.17 1.08
C VAL A 51 13.58 9.34 -0.03
N ASP A 52 12.44 8.69 0.24
CA ASP A 52 11.76 7.79 -0.70
C ASP A 52 10.53 8.43 -1.39
N GLU A 53 10.26 9.72 -1.14
CA GLU A 53 9.02 10.43 -1.53
C GLU A 53 7.77 9.55 -1.38
N LEU A 54 7.59 9.02 -0.16
CA LEU A 54 6.56 8.03 0.13
C LEU A 54 5.21 8.70 0.42
N GLY A 55 4.37 8.78 -0.61
CA GLY A 55 3.02 9.31 -0.50
C GLY A 55 2.01 8.27 -0.03
N LYS A 56 1.07 8.73 0.78
CA LYS A 56 -0.03 7.94 1.34
C LYS A 56 -1.34 8.71 1.21
N TYR A 57 -2.39 7.99 0.83
CA TYR A 57 -3.73 8.54 0.78
C TYR A 57 -4.74 7.47 1.12
N ALA A 58 -5.68 7.81 2.01
CA ALA A 58 -6.79 6.95 2.38
C ALA A 58 -8.12 7.69 2.26
N ILE A 59 -9.13 6.98 1.79
CA ILE A 59 -10.50 7.49 1.66
C ILE A 59 -11.51 6.41 2.04
N GLU A 60 -12.58 6.83 2.70
CA GLU A 60 -13.72 5.99 3.06
C GLU A 60 -14.98 6.48 2.37
N LEU A 61 -15.66 5.56 1.69
CA LEU A 61 -16.82 5.82 0.85
C LEU A 61 -18.00 4.97 1.32
N GLU A 62 -19.17 5.58 1.41
CA GLU A 62 -20.45 4.87 1.42
C GLU A 62 -20.90 4.68 -0.03
N LEU A 63 -21.16 3.44 -0.44
CA LEU A 63 -21.62 3.06 -1.77
C LEU A 63 -23.11 2.71 -1.72
N MET A 64 -23.88 3.28 -2.65
CA MET A 64 -25.34 3.13 -2.76
C MET A 64 -25.72 2.77 -4.21
N PRO A 65 -25.56 1.50 -4.63
CA PRO A 65 -26.07 1.01 -5.91
C PRO A 65 -27.61 1.10 -5.96
N LYS A 66 -28.16 1.82 -6.95
CA LYS A 66 -29.59 2.16 -7.00
C LYS A 66 -30.54 0.95 -7.00
N ASP A 67 -30.17 -0.11 -7.69
CA ASP A 67 -30.98 -1.33 -7.86
C ASP A 67 -30.28 -2.57 -7.26
N GLY A 68 -29.32 -2.33 -6.34
CA GLY A 68 -28.35 -3.34 -5.92
C GLY A 68 -27.32 -3.65 -7.02
N ILE A 69 -26.22 -4.28 -6.63
CA ILE A 69 -25.19 -4.77 -7.55
C ILE A 69 -24.83 -6.21 -7.21
N SER A 70 -24.61 -7.05 -8.23
CA SER A 70 -24.20 -8.43 -8.00
C SER A 70 -22.76 -8.49 -7.48
N LYS A 71 -22.45 -9.55 -6.73
CA LYS A 71 -21.11 -9.81 -6.18
C LYS A 71 -20.01 -9.80 -7.23
N ASP A 72 -20.26 -10.37 -8.40
CA ASP A 72 -19.25 -10.37 -9.48
C ASP A 72 -19.04 -8.97 -10.05
N ARG A 73 -20.12 -8.20 -10.21
CA ARG A 73 -20.04 -6.82 -10.71
C ARG A 73 -19.37 -5.88 -9.70
N ILE A 74 -19.58 -6.06 -8.40
CA ILE A 74 -18.88 -5.24 -7.40
C ILE A 74 -17.37 -5.54 -7.40
N LYS A 75 -16.96 -6.79 -7.66
CA LYS A 75 -15.54 -7.15 -7.74
C LYS A 75 -14.88 -6.46 -8.93
N GLU A 76 -15.54 -6.44 -10.08
CA GLU A 76 -15.06 -5.69 -11.24
C GLU A 76 -14.98 -4.18 -10.97
N PHE A 77 -15.97 -3.62 -10.26
CA PHE A 77 -15.91 -2.23 -9.79
C PHE A 77 -14.73 -1.98 -8.85
N ILE A 78 -14.47 -2.87 -7.88
CA ILE A 78 -13.34 -2.75 -6.95
C ILE A 78 -12.01 -2.82 -7.71
N ASP A 79 -11.88 -3.70 -8.69
CA ASP A 79 -10.68 -3.76 -9.53
C ASP A 79 -10.46 -2.43 -10.25
N GLU A 80 -11.50 -1.85 -10.86
CA GLU A 80 -11.36 -0.60 -11.61
C GLU A 80 -11.08 0.61 -10.70
N VAL A 81 -11.76 0.73 -9.56
CA VAL A 81 -11.56 1.85 -8.61
C VAL A 81 -10.20 1.81 -7.93
N MET A 82 -9.56 0.62 -7.86
CA MET A 82 -8.19 0.49 -7.39
C MET A 82 -7.17 0.73 -8.51
N ARG A 83 -7.39 0.12 -9.69
CA ARG A 83 -6.43 0.17 -10.80
C ARG A 83 -6.28 1.56 -11.40
N LYS A 84 -7.38 2.29 -11.61
CA LYS A 84 -7.30 3.61 -12.25
C LYS A 84 -6.44 4.59 -11.45
N PRO A 85 -6.65 4.78 -10.13
CA PRO A 85 -5.75 5.61 -9.32
C PRO A 85 -4.31 5.10 -9.32
N THR A 86 -4.11 3.77 -9.27
CA THR A 86 -2.77 3.16 -9.30
C THR A 86 -2.01 3.56 -10.58
N LEU A 87 -2.63 3.38 -11.75
CA LEU A 87 -2.04 3.71 -13.04
C LEU A 87 -1.84 5.22 -13.18
N ALA A 88 -2.80 6.02 -12.74
CA ALA A 88 -2.67 7.47 -12.75
C ALA A 88 -1.48 7.95 -11.91
N CYS A 89 -1.20 7.32 -10.76
CA CYS A 89 -0.01 7.64 -9.98
C CYS A 89 1.28 7.35 -10.76
N LEU A 90 1.41 6.16 -11.38
CA LEU A 90 2.58 5.79 -12.18
C LEU A 90 2.79 6.73 -13.37
N GLU A 91 1.71 7.05 -14.09
CA GLU A 91 1.74 7.96 -15.25
C GLU A 91 2.11 9.41 -14.87
N ASN A 92 1.96 9.79 -13.59
CA ASN A 92 2.20 11.14 -13.10
C ASN A 92 3.44 11.26 -12.20
N GLY A 93 4.31 10.25 -12.20
CA GLY A 93 5.63 10.36 -11.56
C GLY A 93 5.87 9.44 -10.36
N ALA A 94 4.92 8.57 -10.00
CA ALA A 94 5.23 7.54 -9.03
C ALA A 94 6.25 6.55 -9.63
N ASP A 95 7.34 6.31 -8.91
CA ASP A 95 8.40 5.39 -9.32
C ASP A 95 7.95 3.93 -9.16
N ILE A 96 7.30 3.62 -8.02
CA ILE A 96 6.93 2.26 -7.63
C ILE A 96 5.62 2.27 -6.82
N ILE A 97 4.80 1.25 -7.02
CA ILE A 97 3.65 0.96 -6.15
C ILE A 97 4.15 0.34 -4.84
N GLY A 98 3.98 1.04 -3.72
CA GLY A 98 4.24 0.47 -2.40
C GLY A 98 3.19 -0.58 -2.04
N HIS A 99 1.92 -0.15 -2.00
CA HIS A 99 0.75 -1.02 -2.06
C HIS A 99 -0.54 -0.22 -2.27
N VAL A 100 -1.52 -0.82 -2.91
CA VAL A 100 -2.90 -0.30 -2.94
C VAL A 100 -3.81 -1.36 -2.34
N LYS A 101 -4.59 -1.01 -1.33
CA LYS A 101 -5.48 -1.92 -0.61
C LYS A 101 -6.88 -1.35 -0.56
N SER A 102 -7.87 -2.21 -0.62
CA SER A 102 -9.24 -1.81 -0.29
C SER A 102 -9.95 -2.86 0.56
N MET A 103 -10.94 -2.39 1.30
CA MET A 103 -11.86 -3.23 2.06
C MET A 103 -13.28 -2.74 1.80
N LEU A 104 -14.08 -3.58 1.16
CA LEU A 104 -15.52 -3.41 1.05
C LEU A 104 -16.19 -4.16 2.21
N ILE A 105 -16.98 -3.47 3.01
CA ILE A 105 -17.75 -4.01 4.13
C ILE A 105 -19.24 -3.95 3.76
N VAL A 106 -19.91 -5.10 3.76
CA VAL A 106 -21.34 -5.21 3.42
C VAL A 106 -22.13 -5.46 4.70
N GLY A 107 -22.32 -4.42 5.51
CA GLY A 107 -23.03 -4.53 6.79
C GLY A 107 -22.51 -5.70 7.65
N ASP A 108 -23.42 -6.59 8.06
CA ASP A 108 -23.14 -7.84 8.78
C ASP A 108 -22.93 -9.06 7.86
N LYS A 109 -22.98 -8.86 6.53
CA LYS A 109 -22.94 -9.92 5.51
C LYS A 109 -21.53 -10.26 5.02
N GLY A 110 -20.50 -9.69 5.64
CA GLY A 110 -19.09 -9.96 5.35
C GLY A 110 -18.37 -8.86 4.58
N SER A 111 -17.21 -9.20 4.01
CA SER A 111 -16.32 -8.21 3.39
C SER A 111 -15.56 -8.77 2.17
N ILE A 112 -15.19 -7.89 1.25
CA ILE A 112 -14.22 -8.16 0.19
C ILE A 112 -12.96 -7.34 0.46
N MET A 113 -11.83 -8.02 0.65
CA MET A 113 -10.52 -7.38 0.79
C MET A 113 -9.75 -7.52 -0.51
N SER A 114 -9.16 -6.42 -0.98
CA SER A 114 -8.46 -6.39 -2.27
C SER A 114 -7.09 -5.72 -2.15
N SER A 115 -6.14 -6.14 -2.98
CA SER A 115 -4.79 -5.55 -3.00
C SER A 115 -4.11 -5.59 -4.36
N ILE A 116 -3.30 -4.56 -4.62
CA ILE A 116 -2.36 -4.43 -5.74
C ILE A 116 -0.99 -4.12 -5.15
N VAL A 117 0.02 -4.87 -5.57
CA VAL A 117 1.44 -4.65 -5.23
C VAL A 117 2.34 -4.62 -6.48
N ASP A 118 1.75 -4.89 -7.64
CA ASP A 118 2.38 -4.94 -8.95
C ASP A 118 1.25 -4.65 -9.96
N GLU A 119 1.38 -3.56 -10.71
CA GLU A 119 0.38 -3.07 -11.66
C GLU A 119 0.13 -4.06 -12.81
N ASN A 120 1.12 -4.88 -13.13
CA ASN A 120 1.07 -5.86 -14.21
C ASN A 120 0.34 -7.14 -13.82
N ARG A 121 -0.01 -7.30 -12.53
CA ARG A 121 -0.76 -8.46 -12.03
C ARG A 121 -2.21 -8.11 -11.76
N PRO A 122 -3.14 -9.06 -11.92
CA PRO A 122 -4.54 -8.91 -11.49
C PRO A 122 -4.64 -8.51 -10.01
N THR A 123 -5.71 -7.78 -9.67
CA THR A 123 -5.97 -7.39 -8.28
C THR A 123 -6.29 -8.65 -7.48
N LYS A 124 -5.56 -8.86 -6.40
CA LYS A 124 -5.80 -10.00 -5.51
C LYS A 124 -6.99 -9.69 -4.64
N MET A 125 -8.00 -10.57 -4.64
CA MET A 125 -9.22 -10.38 -3.85
C MET A 125 -9.46 -11.58 -2.94
N THR A 126 -9.89 -11.32 -1.72
CA THR A 126 -10.42 -12.30 -0.77
C THR A 126 -11.87 -11.93 -0.49
N ASP A 127 -12.78 -12.84 -0.80
CA ASP A 127 -14.22 -12.63 -0.70
C ASP A 127 -14.79 -13.46 0.44
N ALA A 128 -15.35 -12.78 1.44
CA ALA A 128 -16.07 -13.36 2.55
C ALA A 128 -17.52 -12.86 2.62
N VAL A 129 -18.08 -12.35 1.52
CA VAL A 129 -19.45 -11.85 1.47
C VAL A 129 -20.45 -12.99 1.24
N GLU A 130 -21.41 -13.12 2.14
CA GLU A 130 -22.40 -14.20 2.17
C GLU A 130 -23.63 -13.93 1.29
N THR A 131 -23.80 -12.71 0.77
CA THR A 131 -24.92 -12.30 -0.11
C THR A 131 -24.48 -12.14 -1.56
N ASP A 132 -25.33 -12.51 -2.52
CA ASP A 132 -25.03 -12.33 -3.95
C ASP A 132 -25.38 -10.94 -4.50
N VAL A 133 -26.19 -10.18 -3.77
CA VAL A 133 -26.61 -8.81 -4.10
C VAL A 133 -26.21 -7.88 -2.95
N ILE A 134 -25.65 -6.73 -3.32
CA ILE A 134 -25.15 -5.68 -2.44
C ILE A 134 -25.94 -4.40 -2.70
N ASP A 135 -26.71 -3.97 -1.71
CA ASP A 135 -27.57 -2.78 -1.79
C ASP A 135 -26.90 -1.53 -1.20
N ASP A 136 -25.99 -1.75 -0.26
CA ASP A 136 -25.18 -0.75 0.42
C ASP A 136 -23.87 -1.38 0.88
N ALA A 137 -22.80 -0.59 0.92
CA ALA A 137 -21.50 -1.02 1.43
C ALA A 137 -20.62 0.16 1.82
N ILE A 138 -19.66 -0.08 2.72
CA ILE A 138 -18.57 0.84 3.00
C ILE A 138 -17.32 0.37 2.26
N LEU A 139 -16.70 1.23 1.46
CA LEU A 139 -15.42 0.97 0.81
C LEU A 139 -14.35 1.86 1.42
N VAL A 140 -13.33 1.24 2.01
CA VAL A 140 -12.09 1.91 2.40
C VAL A 140 -11.04 1.64 1.34
N LEU A 141 -10.37 2.68 0.83
CA LEU A 141 -9.30 2.58 -0.17
C LEU A 141 -8.04 3.27 0.36
N HIS A 142 -6.93 2.53 0.42
CA HIS A 142 -5.61 3.01 0.81
C HIS A 142 -4.65 2.89 -0.37
N ILE A 143 -3.94 3.97 -0.68
CA ILE A 143 -2.95 4.05 -1.75
C ILE A 143 -1.63 4.49 -1.14
N ILE A 144 -0.58 3.69 -1.36
CA ILE A 144 0.80 4.02 -0.99
C ILE A 144 1.68 3.83 -2.22
N VAL A 145 2.40 4.89 -2.60
CA VAL A 145 3.33 4.90 -3.73
C VAL A 145 4.61 5.63 -3.35
N HIS A 146 5.70 5.33 -4.06
CA HIS A 146 6.96 6.06 -4.00
C HIS A 146 7.04 7.06 -5.15
N GLY A 147 7.67 8.22 -4.96
CA GLY A 147 7.85 9.26 -5.99
C GLY A 147 6.70 10.26 -6.12
N LEU A 148 5.70 10.21 -5.23
CA LEU A 148 4.60 11.17 -5.19
C LEU A 148 4.23 11.53 -3.77
N TRP A 149 3.80 12.77 -3.56
CA TRP A 149 3.26 13.24 -2.28
C TRP A 149 1.74 13.02 -2.17
N ASP A 150 1.26 12.95 -0.93
CA ASP A 150 -0.14 12.67 -0.55
C ASP A 150 -1.16 13.54 -1.31
N ASP A 151 -0.82 14.82 -1.53
CA ASP A 151 -1.69 15.80 -2.18
C ASP A 151 -1.89 15.46 -3.66
N LYS A 152 -0.82 15.04 -4.33
CA LYS A 152 -0.87 14.62 -5.72
C LYS A 152 -1.64 13.31 -5.86
N ILE A 153 -1.46 12.35 -4.96
CA ILE A 153 -2.21 11.09 -4.97
C ILE A 153 -3.70 11.38 -4.83
N ARG A 154 -4.09 12.25 -3.88
CA ARG A 154 -5.48 12.67 -3.69
C ARG A 154 -6.07 13.37 -4.91
N GLU A 155 -5.34 14.32 -5.49
CA GLU A 155 -5.75 15.07 -6.71
C GLU A 155 -6.06 14.12 -7.87
N LEU A 156 -5.22 13.09 -8.06
CA LEU A 156 -5.41 12.08 -9.10
C LEU A 156 -6.56 11.11 -8.77
N THR A 157 -6.72 10.75 -7.51
CA THR A 157 -7.65 9.69 -7.08
C THR A 157 -9.11 10.15 -7.08
N LEU A 158 -9.41 11.35 -6.56
CA LEU A 158 -10.80 11.80 -6.37
C LEU A 158 -11.62 11.87 -7.67
N PRO A 159 -11.12 12.48 -8.76
CA PRO A 159 -11.87 12.52 -10.02
C PRO A 159 -12.11 11.13 -10.62
N LEU A 160 -11.16 10.20 -10.42
CA LEU A 160 -11.28 8.83 -10.92
C LEU A 160 -12.32 8.02 -10.14
N ILE A 161 -12.46 8.25 -8.83
CA ILE A 161 -13.55 7.65 -8.05
C ILE A 161 -14.90 8.12 -8.60
N GLU A 162 -15.05 9.41 -8.86
CA GLU A 162 -16.29 9.95 -9.44
C GLU A 162 -16.59 9.32 -10.81
N GLU A 163 -15.61 9.27 -11.70
CA GLU A 163 -15.73 8.66 -13.02
C GLU A 163 -16.15 7.18 -12.95
N VAL A 164 -15.48 6.39 -12.10
CA VAL A 164 -15.78 4.97 -11.94
C VAL A 164 -17.16 4.78 -11.32
N CYS A 165 -17.51 5.50 -10.26
CA CYS A 165 -18.84 5.41 -9.67
C CYS A 165 -19.95 5.73 -10.69
N ALA A 166 -19.76 6.78 -11.49
CA ALA A 166 -20.69 7.15 -12.55
C ALA A 166 -20.80 6.06 -13.64
N LYS A 167 -19.67 5.51 -14.10
CA LYS A 167 -19.63 4.41 -15.10
C LYS A 167 -20.41 3.19 -14.63
N TRP A 168 -20.31 2.86 -13.34
CA TRP A 168 -20.95 1.68 -12.75
C TRP A 168 -22.38 1.92 -12.28
N GLY A 169 -22.86 3.18 -12.33
CA GLY A 169 -24.19 3.55 -11.83
C GLY A 169 -24.31 3.42 -10.31
N ILE A 170 -23.20 3.57 -9.59
CA ILE A 170 -23.13 3.48 -8.12
C ILE A 170 -23.13 4.89 -7.56
N GLY A 171 -24.15 5.24 -6.78
CA GLY A 171 -24.10 6.47 -5.98
C GLY A 171 -23.05 6.32 -4.88
N TYR A 172 -22.37 7.39 -4.51
CA TYR A 172 -21.41 7.34 -3.42
C TYR A 172 -21.43 8.61 -2.57
N LYS A 173 -20.94 8.49 -1.35
CA LYS A 173 -20.68 9.60 -0.44
C LYS A 173 -19.33 9.40 0.24
N ILE A 174 -18.51 10.44 0.30
CA ILE A 174 -17.27 10.42 1.07
C ILE A 174 -17.63 10.53 2.54
N LEU A 175 -17.29 9.51 3.33
CA LEU A 175 -17.47 9.51 4.79
C LEU A 175 -16.27 10.12 5.49
N ALA A 176 -15.07 9.78 5.02
CA ALA A 176 -13.81 10.33 5.51
C ALA A 176 -12.80 10.49 4.36
N ASP A 177 -12.12 11.62 4.37
CA ASP A 177 -10.97 11.93 3.53
C ASP A 177 -9.78 12.11 4.49
N TYR A 178 -8.91 11.10 4.56
CA TYR A 178 -7.86 11.05 5.58
C TYR A 178 -6.66 11.92 5.25
N PHE A 179 -6.70 12.73 4.18
CA PHE A 179 -5.60 13.59 3.75
C PHE A 179 -5.08 14.53 4.85
N ASP A 180 -5.98 15.24 5.53
CA ASP A 180 -5.56 16.19 6.58
C ASP A 180 -5.28 15.48 7.92
N VAL A 181 -5.79 14.27 8.12
CA VAL A 181 -5.54 13.45 9.32
C VAL A 181 -4.15 12.80 9.23
N GLU A 182 -3.73 12.30 8.07
CA GLU A 182 -2.39 11.72 7.90
C GLU A 182 -1.27 12.77 7.93
N LYS A 183 -1.57 14.04 7.58
CA LYS A 183 -0.67 15.17 7.85
C LYS A 183 -0.45 15.41 9.33
N SER A 184 -1.47 15.20 10.17
CA SER A 184 -1.41 15.54 11.60
C SER A 184 -0.49 14.62 12.43
N ILE A 185 -0.15 13.44 11.92
CA ILE A 185 0.88 12.57 12.54
C ILE A 185 2.28 13.20 12.41
N ALA A 186 2.48 14.14 11.48
CA ALA A 186 3.71 14.94 11.33
C ALA A 186 3.67 16.29 12.09
N HIS A 187 2.54 16.65 12.70
CA HIS A 187 2.39 17.91 13.43
C HIS A 187 1.78 17.67 14.82
N HIS A 188 2.51 16.94 15.66
CA HIS A 188 2.34 17.14 17.10
C HIS A 188 2.85 18.54 17.44
N GLU A 189 1.92 19.49 17.61
CA GLU A 189 2.15 20.65 18.46
C GLU A 189 2.65 20.12 19.81
N LEU A 190 3.90 20.44 20.16
CA LEU A 190 4.36 20.29 21.53
C LEU A 190 3.49 21.21 22.40
N PRO A 191 2.72 20.69 23.36
CA PRO A 191 2.01 21.56 24.28
C PRO A 191 3.05 22.22 25.19
N GLY A 192 3.25 23.52 24.99
CA GLY A 192 3.79 24.49 25.96
C GLY A 192 5.08 24.12 26.69
N GLN A 193 6.19 24.75 26.26
CA GLN A 193 7.24 25.22 27.17
C GLN A 193 7.50 26.70 26.92
#